data_AF-A0A820CKF8-F1
#
_entry.id   AF-A0A820CKF8-F1
#
_cell.length_a   1.000
_cell.length_b   1.000
_cell.length_c   1.000
_cell.angle_alpha   90.00
_cell.angle_beta   90.00
_cell.angle_gamma   90.00
#
_symmetry.space_group_name_H-M   'P 1'
#
loop_
_entity.id
_entity.type
_entity.pdbx_description
1 polymer ?
#
loop_
_entity_poly.entity_id
_entity_poly.type
_entity_poly.pdbx_seq_one_letter_code
_entity_poly.pdbx_strand_id
1 'polypeptide(L)'
;GHKRMKNVLKAWIASHTNLVYWQGLDSLCAPFVYLNFNNEALAYASLSAFIPKYLNNFFLKDNSLIINEYLAVFSHLIAFHHPDLSNRLETIGFIPDLYAIPWFLTVFAHVFPLNKIFHLWDMLLLGGSSFPLCIGVAILTQLKALLLKADFNECILLFSELPEIDIERCVRDSIDIFASTPRSCTYREHASDLTNYQINNDLV
;
A
#
# COMPACT_ATOMS: atom_id res chain seq x y z
N GLY A 1 -18.08 -0.80 17.05
CA GLY A 1 -16.92 -1.07 16.17
C GLY A 1 -16.21 -2.36 16.53
N HIS A 2 -15.49 -2.39 17.66
CA HIS A 2 -14.48 -3.43 17.94
C HIS A 2 -14.97 -4.89 17.92
N LYS A 3 -16.16 -5.19 18.47
CA LYS A 3 -16.73 -6.55 18.43
C LYS A 3 -16.95 -7.03 16.99
N ARG A 4 -17.47 -6.17 16.13
CA ARG A 4 -17.75 -6.47 14.72
C ARG A 4 -16.46 -6.73 13.95
N MET A 5 -15.46 -5.86 14.12
CA MET A 5 -14.13 -6.04 13.53
C MET A 5 -13.49 -7.36 13.95
N LYS A 6 -13.56 -7.70 15.25
CA LYS A 6 -13.08 -8.98 15.75
C LYS A 6 -13.78 -10.17 15.10
N ASN A 7 -15.10 -10.10 14.87
CA ASN A 7 -15.85 -11.17 14.20
C ASN A 7 -15.39 -11.33 12.74
N VAL A 8 -15.30 -10.23 12.00
CA VAL A 8 -14.87 -10.24 10.59
C VAL A 8 -13.46 -10.81 10.45
N LEU A 9 -12.52 -10.34 11.27
CA LEU A 9 -11.14 -10.84 11.26
C LEU A 9 -11.05 -12.33 11.61
N LYS A 10 -11.78 -12.77 12.63
CA LYS A 10 -11.83 -14.20 13.00
C LYS A 10 -12.39 -15.05 11.88
N ALA A 11 -13.49 -14.62 11.25
CA ALA A 11 -14.08 -15.32 10.12
C ALA A 11 -13.09 -15.40 8.95
N TRP A 12 -12.37 -14.31 8.67
CA TRP A 12 -11.37 -14.24 7.60
C TRP A 12 -10.19 -15.18 7.83
N ILE A 13 -9.63 -15.22 9.03
CA ILE A 13 -8.56 -16.16 9.38
C ILE A 13 -9.07 -17.60 9.32
N ALA A 14 -10.27 -17.87 9.85
CA ALA A 14 -10.84 -19.21 9.86
C ALA A 14 -11.13 -19.75 8.44
N SER A 15 -11.45 -18.88 7.48
CA SER A 15 -11.69 -19.25 6.08
C SER A 15 -10.41 -19.39 5.25
N HIS A 16 -9.27 -18.86 5.72
CA HIS A 16 -7.99 -18.90 5.02
C HIS A 16 -6.92 -19.58 5.88
N THR A 17 -6.97 -20.91 5.96
CA THR A 17 -6.14 -21.72 6.88
C THR A 17 -4.63 -21.63 6.62
N ASN A 18 -4.22 -21.14 5.44
CA ASN A 18 -2.84 -20.89 5.07
C ASN A 18 -2.33 -19.49 5.45
N LEU A 19 -3.22 -18.58 5.87
CA LEU A 19 -2.88 -17.20 6.22
C LEU A 19 -2.89 -17.01 7.75
N VAL A 20 -2.07 -16.08 8.22
CA VAL A 20 -1.95 -15.74 9.64
C VAL A 20 -2.30 -14.28 9.88
N TYR A 21 -2.69 -13.97 11.12
CA TYR A 21 -2.89 -12.58 11.52
C TYR A 21 -1.55 -11.87 11.64
N TRP A 22 -1.32 -10.87 10.79
CA TRP A 22 -0.24 -9.91 10.95
C TRP A 22 -0.76 -8.63 11.60
N GLN A 23 0.07 -8.02 12.46
CA GLN A 23 -0.23 -6.72 13.07
C GLN A 23 -0.45 -5.67 11.96
N GLY A 24 -1.57 -4.96 12.00
CA GLY A 24 -2.00 -4.03 10.95
C GLY A 24 -3.20 -4.54 10.12
N LEU A 25 -3.51 -5.83 10.15
CA LEU A 25 -4.70 -6.38 9.47
C LEU A 25 -6.01 -5.82 10.05
N ASP A 26 -6.04 -5.48 11.34
CA ASP A 26 -7.14 -4.73 11.96
C ASP A 26 -7.31 -3.33 11.38
N SER A 27 -6.21 -2.62 11.13
CA SER A 27 -6.22 -1.31 10.47
C SER A 27 -6.73 -1.41 9.04
N LEU A 28 -6.35 -2.45 8.29
CA LEU A 28 -6.89 -2.75 6.96
C LEU A 28 -8.39 -3.08 7.01
N CYS A 29 -8.86 -3.78 8.05
CA CYS A 29 -10.25 -4.18 8.21
C CYS A 29 -11.17 -3.01 8.60
N ALA A 30 -10.63 -2.02 9.33
CA ALA A 30 -11.40 -0.91 9.86
C ALA A 30 -12.20 -0.12 8.81
N PRO A 31 -11.65 0.28 7.64
CA PRO A 31 -12.40 0.92 6.55
C PRO A 31 -13.65 0.13 6.13
N PHE A 32 -13.53 -1.18 5.92
CA PHE A 32 -14.64 -2.02 5.46
C PHE A 32 -15.74 -2.18 6.51
N VAL A 33 -15.36 -2.34 7.78
CA VAL A 33 -16.30 -2.43 8.90
C VAL A 33 -16.97 -1.09 9.16
N TYR A 34 -16.26 0.03 8.96
CA TYR A 34 -16.83 1.36 9.11
C TYR A 34 -17.90 1.63 8.05
N LEU A 35 -17.58 1.39 6.77
CA LEU A 35 -18.51 1.58 5.65
C LEU A 35 -19.72 0.64 5.73
N ASN A 36 -19.51 -0.59 6.21
CA ASN A 36 -20.55 -1.63 6.28
C ASN A 36 -20.95 -1.93 7.72
N PHE A 37 -21.09 -0.90 8.57
CA PHE A 37 -21.27 -1.05 10.02
C PHE A 37 -22.43 -1.98 10.42
N ASN A 38 -23.52 -1.98 9.64
CA ASN A 38 -24.70 -2.80 9.89
C ASN A 38 -24.67 -4.16 9.16
N ASN A 39 -23.64 -4.45 8.36
CA ASN A 39 -23.55 -5.65 7.54
C ASN A 39 -22.14 -6.27 7.59
N GLU A 40 -21.88 -7.08 8.62
CA GLU A 40 -20.59 -7.77 8.81
C GLU A 40 -20.24 -8.72 7.66
N ALA A 41 -21.25 -9.33 7.02
CA ALA A 41 -21.04 -10.21 5.88
C ALA A 41 -20.51 -9.43 4.66
N LEU A 42 -21.03 -8.23 4.40
CA LEU A 42 -20.53 -7.36 3.34
C LEU A 42 -19.14 -6.80 3.65
N ALA A 43 -18.87 -6.44 4.92
CA ALA A 43 -17.52 -6.05 5.34
C ALA A 43 -16.51 -7.18 5.10
N TYR A 44 -16.87 -8.41 5.49
CA TYR A 44 -16.07 -9.61 5.25
C TYR A 44 -15.86 -9.86 3.75
N ALA A 45 -16.92 -9.81 2.94
CA ALA A 45 -16.82 -10.03 1.51
C ALA A 45 -15.91 -9.00 0.83
N SER A 46 -16.01 -7.73 1.24
CA SER A 46 -15.16 -6.64 0.74
C SER A 46 -13.69 -6.88 1.08
N LEU A 47 -13.37 -7.22 2.33
CA LEU A 47 -12.01 -7.55 2.76
C LEU A 47 -11.46 -8.78 2.01
N SER A 48 -12.27 -9.83 1.89
CA SER A 48 -11.92 -11.08 1.20
C SER A 48 -11.67 -10.89 -0.30
N ALA A 49 -12.34 -9.94 -0.94
CA ALA A 49 -12.08 -9.59 -2.34
C ALA A 49 -10.87 -8.66 -2.49
N PHE A 50 -10.64 -7.78 -1.52
CA PHE A 50 -9.57 -6.78 -1.56
C PHE A 50 -8.18 -7.39 -1.37
N ILE A 51 -8.01 -8.29 -0.39
CA ILE A 51 -6.70 -8.86 -0.05
C ILE A 51 -6.06 -9.60 -1.23
N PRO A 52 -6.74 -10.51 -1.95
CA PRO A 52 -6.15 -11.18 -3.11
C PRO A 52 -5.77 -10.22 -4.23
N LYS A 53 -6.42 -9.05 -4.36
CA LYS A 53 -6.10 -8.06 -5.41
C LYS A 53 -4.81 -7.29 -5.11
N TYR A 54 -4.66 -6.75 -3.90
CA TYR A 54 -3.55 -5.84 -3.57
C TYR A 54 -2.46 -6.46 -2.68
N LEU A 55 -2.84 -7.44 -1.86
CA LEU A 55 -2.03 -8.04 -0.80
C LEU A 55 -1.92 -9.56 -0.96
N ASN A 56 -1.86 -10.03 -2.21
CA ASN A 56 -1.72 -11.44 -2.54
C ASN A 56 -0.51 -12.02 -1.81
N ASN A 57 -0.71 -13.08 -1.02
CA ASN A 57 0.32 -13.76 -0.23
C ASN A 57 1.05 -12.93 0.84
N PHE A 58 0.65 -11.67 1.11
CA PHE A 58 1.26 -10.84 2.15
C PHE A 58 1.04 -11.40 3.57
N PHE A 59 -0.05 -12.13 3.78
CA PHE A 59 -0.42 -12.67 5.11
C PHE A 59 -0.01 -14.15 5.30
N LEU A 60 0.89 -14.68 4.46
CA LEU A 60 1.50 -15.99 4.70
C LEU A 60 2.31 -15.98 6.01
N LYS A 61 2.53 -17.17 6.58
CA LYS A 61 3.41 -17.33 7.75
C LYS A 61 4.86 -16.93 7.44
N ASP A 62 5.32 -17.29 6.25
CA ASP A 62 6.55 -16.76 5.66
C ASP A 62 6.18 -16.00 4.39
N ASN A 63 6.31 -14.68 4.47
CA ASN A 63 6.01 -13.74 3.41
C ASN A 63 7.26 -12.98 2.94
N SER A 64 8.45 -13.41 3.37
CA SER A 64 9.70 -12.68 3.20
C SER A 64 10.01 -12.41 1.72
N LEU A 65 9.83 -13.42 0.86
CA LEU A 65 10.04 -13.28 -0.58
C LEU A 65 9.09 -12.26 -1.22
N ILE A 66 7.82 -12.26 -0.81
CA ILE A 66 6.79 -11.37 -1.33
C ILE A 66 7.07 -9.92 -0.92
N ILE A 67 7.40 -9.70 0.36
CA ILE A 67 7.72 -8.37 0.88
C ILE A 67 9.00 -7.85 0.24
N ASN A 68 10.06 -8.67 0.18
CA ASN A 68 11.34 -8.27 -0.41
C ASN A 68 11.20 -7.90 -1.89
N GLU A 69 10.47 -8.70 -2.68
CA GLU A 69 10.17 -8.34 -4.08
C GLU A 69 9.41 -7.02 -4.15
N TYR A 70 8.37 -6.86 -3.33
CA TYR A 70 7.53 -5.66 -3.34
C TYR A 70 8.33 -4.40 -3.03
N LEU A 71 9.18 -4.45 -2.00
CA LEU A 71 10.05 -3.35 -1.62
C LEU A 71 11.17 -3.10 -2.63
N ALA A 72 11.71 -4.14 -3.27
CA ALA A 72 12.68 -3.99 -4.35
C ALA A 72 12.09 -3.26 -5.56
N VAL A 73 10.87 -3.62 -5.98
CA VAL A 73 10.14 -2.90 -7.04
C VAL A 73 9.83 -1.48 -6.60
N PHE A 74 9.46 -1.26 -5.34
CA PHE A 74 9.26 0.09 -4.81
C PHE A 74 10.52 0.95 -4.90
N SER A 75 11.68 0.44 -4.44
CA SER A 75 12.98 1.10 -4.58
C SER A 75 13.28 1.44 -6.04
N HIS A 76 13.02 0.50 -6.96
CA HIS A 76 13.22 0.72 -8.39
C HIS A 76 12.36 1.86 -8.93
N LEU A 77 11.09 1.97 -8.51
CA LEU A 77 10.21 3.06 -8.91
C LEU A 77 10.64 4.41 -8.33
N ILE A 78 11.15 4.44 -7.09
CA ILE A 78 11.75 5.67 -6.53
C ILE A 78 12.95 6.10 -7.38
N ALA A 79 13.84 5.17 -7.74
CA ALA A 79 15.00 5.47 -8.58
C ALA A 79 14.61 5.97 -9.98
N PHE A 80 13.53 5.42 -10.55
CA PHE A 80 13.03 5.83 -11.87
C PHE A 80 12.43 7.25 -11.86
N HIS A 81 11.56 7.56 -10.90
CA HIS A 81 10.85 8.84 -10.84
C HIS A 81 11.65 9.95 -10.13
N HIS A 82 12.45 9.60 -9.15
CA HIS A 82 13.20 10.51 -8.29
C HIS A 82 14.62 9.98 -8.01
N PRO A 83 15.50 9.92 -9.03
CA PRO A 83 16.85 9.36 -8.91
C PRO A 83 17.70 10.10 -7.86
N ASP A 84 17.52 11.41 -7.73
CA ASP A 84 18.19 12.23 -6.72
C ASP A 84 17.77 11.87 -5.29
N LEU A 85 16.48 11.58 -5.08
CA LEU A 85 15.97 11.10 -3.80
C LEU A 85 16.48 9.68 -3.51
N SER A 86 16.43 8.76 -4.48
CA SER A 86 16.95 7.38 -4.31
C SER A 86 18.40 7.40 -3.88
N ASN A 87 19.26 8.12 -4.61
CA ASN A 87 20.67 8.23 -4.30
C ASN A 87 20.91 8.82 -2.90
N ARG A 88 20.12 9.82 -2.50
CA ARG A 88 20.21 10.38 -1.14
C ARG A 88 19.87 9.34 -0.09
N LEU A 89 18.73 8.66 -0.22
CA LEU A 89 18.27 7.66 0.74
C LEU A 89 19.27 6.49 0.85
N GLU A 90 19.82 6.03 -0.27
CA GLU A 90 20.88 5.02 -0.31
C GLU A 90 22.15 5.50 0.40
N THR A 91 22.58 6.75 0.16
CA THR A 91 23.79 7.32 0.78
C THR A 91 23.70 7.36 2.31
N ILE A 92 22.52 7.63 2.86
CA ILE A 92 22.29 7.66 4.31
C ILE A 92 21.87 6.29 4.88
N GLY A 93 21.80 5.24 4.04
CA GLY A 93 21.39 3.88 4.46
C GLY A 93 19.92 3.76 4.84
N PHE A 94 19.05 4.64 4.36
CA PHE A 94 17.62 4.68 4.69
C PHE A 94 16.78 3.95 3.64
N ILE A 95 16.68 2.62 3.78
CA ILE A 95 16.01 1.73 2.82
C ILE A 95 14.50 1.57 3.10
N PRO A 96 13.66 1.22 2.10
CA PRO A 96 12.21 1.06 2.28
C PRO A 96 11.76 0.08 3.36
N ASP A 97 12.55 -0.94 3.65
CA ASP A 97 12.29 -1.93 4.72
C ASP A 97 12.06 -1.27 6.09
N LEU A 98 12.64 -0.09 6.30
CA LEU A 98 12.54 0.65 7.57
C LEU A 98 11.20 1.37 7.76
N TYR A 99 10.48 1.69 6.68
CA TYR A 99 9.30 2.58 6.76
C TYR A 99 8.09 2.14 5.92
N ALA A 100 8.29 1.39 4.83
CA ALA A 100 7.23 1.14 3.84
C ALA A 100 6.43 -0.15 4.10
N ILE A 101 6.91 -1.06 4.96
CA ILE A 101 6.18 -2.30 5.28
C ILE A 101 4.76 -2.01 5.82
N PRO A 102 4.57 -1.13 6.83
CA PRO A 102 3.22 -0.82 7.33
C PRO A 102 2.33 -0.15 6.29
N TRP A 103 2.93 0.64 5.39
CA TRP A 103 2.22 1.32 4.31
C TRP A 103 1.58 0.28 3.39
N PHE A 104 2.36 -0.69 2.91
CA PHE A 104 1.84 -1.67 1.97
C PHE A 104 1.00 -2.75 2.64
N LEU A 105 1.38 -3.26 3.81
CA LEU A 105 0.62 -4.29 4.52
C LEU A 105 -0.83 -3.86 4.84
N THR A 106 -1.04 -2.56 5.03
CA THR A 106 -2.36 -2.00 5.37
C THR A 106 -2.98 -1.19 4.23
N VAL A 107 -2.31 -1.14 3.07
CA VAL A 107 -2.65 -0.24 1.95
C VAL A 107 -2.96 1.17 2.45
N PHE A 108 -2.03 1.68 3.24
CA PHE A 108 -2.00 2.98 3.90
C PHE A 108 -3.02 3.18 5.02
N ALA A 109 -3.92 2.22 5.28
CA ALA A 109 -5.00 2.37 6.26
C ALA A 109 -4.51 2.56 7.72
N HIS A 110 -3.29 2.13 8.03
CA HIS A 110 -2.66 2.42 9.32
C HIS A 110 -2.04 3.82 9.41
N VAL A 111 -1.75 4.42 8.26
CA VAL A 111 -0.97 5.65 8.14
C VAL A 111 -1.88 6.88 8.12
N PHE A 112 -2.99 6.82 7.39
CA PHE A 112 -3.91 7.94 7.26
C PHE A 112 -5.23 7.71 8.00
N PRO A 113 -5.88 8.77 8.49
CA PRO A 113 -7.21 8.67 9.06
C PRO A 113 -8.24 8.20 8.01
N LEU A 114 -9.32 7.57 8.48
CA LEU A 114 -10.32 6.91 7.61
C LEU A 114 -10.87 7.81 6.49
N ASN A 115 -11.13 9.09 6.76
CA ASN A 115 -11.63 10.03 5.76
C ASN A 115 -10.64 10.23 4.59
N LYS A 116 -9.33 10.27 4.88
CA LYS A 116 -8.28 10.36 3.86
C LYS A 116 -8.14 9.03 3.10
N ILE A 117 -8.29 7.91 3.81
CA ILE A 117 -8.23 6.57 3.22
C ILE A 117 -9.35 6.31 2.23
N PHE A 118 -10.58 6.71 2.52
CA PHE A 118 -11.68 6.52 1.58
C PHE A 118 -11.40 7.25 0.25
N HIS A 119 -10.95 8.50 0.32
CA HIS A 119 -10.61 9.26 -0.88
C HIS A 119 -9.46 8.64 -1.68
N LEU A 120 -8.42 8.17 -0.99
CA LEU A 120 -7.30 7.47 -1.63
C LEU A 120 -7.74 6.14 -2.26
N TRP A 121 -8.61 5.40 -1.56
CA TRP A 121 -9.07 4.08 -1.99
C TRP A 121 -10.05 4.14 -3.16
N ASP A 122 -10.82 5.21 -3.30
CA ASP A 122 -11.69 5.41 -4.47
C ASP A 122 -10.91 5.29 -5.78
N MET A 123 -9.72 5.89 -5.85
CA MET A 123 -8.84 5.75 -7.03
C MET A 123 -8.03 4.46 -7.03
N LEU A 124 -7.57 3.99 -5.86
CA LEU A 124 -6.88 2.70 -5.75
C LEU A 124 -7.70 1.55 -6.36
N LEU A 125 -9.00 1.52 -6.09
CA LEU A 125 -9.90 0.44 -6.51
C LEU A 125 -10.05 0.35 -8.04
N LEU A 126 -9.90 1.47 -8.74
CA LEU A 126 -9.83 1.54 -10.21
C LEU A 126 -8.48 1.04 -10.76
N GLY A 127 -7.42 1.17 -9.97
CA GLY A 127 -6.07 0.73 -10.32
C GLY A 127 -5.85 -0.77 -10.18
N GLY A 128 -4.77 -1.23 -10.82
CA GLY A 128 -4.24 -2.60 -10.68
C GLY A 128 -3.47 -2.81 -9.37
N SER A 129 -2.98 -4.03 -9.17
CA SER A 129 -2.24 -4.46 -7.97
C SER A 129 -0.92 -3.70 -7.76
N SER A 130 -0.36 -3.05 -8.78
CA SER A 130 0.84 -2.21 -8.68
C SER A 130 0.56 -0.75 -8.31
N PHE A 131 -0.71 -0.30 -8.34
CA PHE A 131 -1.06 1.08 -8.03
C PHE A 131 -0.66 1.56 -6.62
N PRO A 132 -0.72 0.73 -5.54
CA PRO A 132 -0.22 1.15 -4.23
C PRO A 132 1.25 1.59 -4.24
N LEU A 133 2.09 1.02 -5.11
CA LEU A 133 3.49 1.45 -5.26
C LEU A 133 3.57 2.89 -5.76
N CYS A 134 2.72 3.27 -6.71
CA CYS A 134 2.65 4.62 -7.26
C CYS A 134 2.21 5.64 -6.20
N ILE A 135 1.26 5.25 -5.33
CA ILE A 135 0.87 6.04 -4.16
C ILE A 135 2.06 6.23 -3.22
N GLY A 136 2.82 5.18 -2.94
CA GLY A 136 4.03 5.25 -2.12
C GLY A 136 5.05 6.24 -2.68
N VAL A 137 5.27 6.25 -4.00
CA VAL A 137 6.18 7.20 -4.66
C VAL A 137 5.63 8.62 -4.54
N ALA A 138 4.33 8.82 -4.77
CA ALA A 138 3.67 10.12 -4.64
C ALA A 138 3.79 10.73 -3.22
N ILE A 139 3.69 9.90 -2.18
CA ILE A 139 3.94 10.33 -0.79
C ILE A 139 5.39 10.82 -0.65
N LEU A 140 6.36 10.05 -1.16
CA LEU A 140 7.77 10.45 -1.14
C LEU A 140 8.04 11.71 -1.97
N THR A 141 7.31 11.93 -3.07
CA THR A 141 7.39 13.17 -3.87
C THR A 141 7.05 14.39 -3.03
N GLN A 142 6.02 14.31 -2.18
CA GLN A 142 5.63 15.41 -1.29
C GLN A 142 6.69 15.65 -0.20
N LEU A 143 7.28 14.59 0.32
CA LEU A 143 8.31 14.66 1.38
C LEU A 143 9.71 14.94 0.86
N LYS A 144 9.93 14.86 -0.47
CA LYS A 144 11.24 14.94 -1.13
C LYS A 144 12.10 16.10 -0.66
N ALA A 145 11.52 17.30 -0.57
CA ALA A 145 12.27 18.50 -0.19
C ALA A 145 12.86 18.43 1.24
N LEU A 146 12.18 17.72 2.15
CA LEU A 146 12.63 17.46 3.51
C LEU A 146 13.66 16.32 3.52
N LEU A 147 13.35 15.21 2.86
CA LEU A 147 14.20 14.02 2.78
C LEU A 147 15.57 14.29 2.15
N LEU A 148 15.66 15.21 1.18
CA LEU A 148 16.92 15.59 0.56
C LEU A 148 17.89 16.29 1.53
N LYS A 149 17.37 16.89 2.61
CA LYS A 149 18.15 17.61 3.62
C LYS A 149 18.38 16.77 4.88
N ALA A 150 17.48 15.83 5.16
CA ALA A 150 17.48 15.01 6.35
C ALA A 150 18.65 14.01 6.40
N ASP A 151 19.20 13.78 7.59
CA ASP A 151 20.04 12.62 7.90
C ASP A 151 19.20 11.37 8.26
N PHE A 152 19.87 10.27 8.61
CA PHE A 152 19.19 9.02 8.95
C PHE A 152 18.20 9.16 10.11
N ASN A 153 18.57 9.87 11.19
CA ASN A 153 17.72 10.00 12.37
C ASN A 153 16.55 10.96 12.10
N GLU A 154 16.80 12.04 11.36
CA GLU A 154 15.75 12.97 10.92
C GLU A 154 14.74 12.26 10.01
N CYS A 155 15.19 11.34 9.14
CA CYS A 155 14.29 10.49 8.37
C CYS A 155 13.44 9.60 9.29
N ILE A 156 14.03 8.89 10.25
CA ILE A 156 13.27 8.05 11.20
C ILE A 156 12.18 8.87 11.89
N LEU A 157 12.50 10.09 12.35
CA LEU A 157 11.52 10.97 12.98
C LEU A 157 10.44 11.41 11.99
N LEU A 158 10.82 11.83 10.78
CA LEU A 158 9.90 12.28 9.74
C LEU A 158 8.87 11.20 9.38
N PHE A 159 9.28 9.94 9.27
CA PHE A 159 8.37 8.83 8.97
C PHE A 159 7.55 8.36 10.18
N SER A 160 8.04 8.60 11.40
CA SER A 160 7.31 8.27 12.63
C SER A 160 6.16 9.26 12.90
N GLU A 161 6.40 10.56 12.65
CA GLU A 161 5.38 11.60 12.83
C GLU A 161 4.51 11.79 11.58
N LEU A 162 5.10 11.54 10.40
CA LEU A 162 4.56 11.78 9.06
C LEU A 162 3.86 13.14 8.91
N PRO A 163 4.51 14.14 8.26
CA PRO A 163 3.89 15.42 7.97
C PRO A 163 2.55 15.25 7.25
N GLU A 164 1.70 16.28 7.34
CA GLU A 164 0.42 16.24 6.66
C GLU A 164 0.60 16.05 5.15
N ILE A 165 0.12 14.90 4.65
CA ILE A 165 0.05 14.59 3.23
C ILE A 165 -1.25 15.13 2.66
N ASP A 166 -1.12 15.86 1.55
CA ASP A 166 -2.23 16.26 0.69
C ASP A 166 -2.66 15.07 -0.15
N ILE A 167 -3.85 14.53 0.16
CA ILE A 167 -4.36 13.32 -0.50
C ILE A 167 -4.80 13.60 -1.93
N GLU A 168 -5.36 14.78 -2.23
CA GLU A 168 -5.79 15.10 -3.58
C GLU A 168 -4.57 15.19 -4.51
N ARG A 169 -3.51 15.86 -4.03
CA ARG A 169 -2.22 15.86 -4.73
C ARG A 169 -1.63 14.45 -4.82
N CYS A 170 -1.67 13.66 -3.75
CA CYS A 170 -1.14 12.29 -3.75
C CYS A 170 -1.83 11.42 -4.81
N VAL A 171 -3.15 11.52 -4.93
CA VAL A 171 -3.95 10.81 -5.93
C VAL A 171 -3.54 11.25 -7.34
N ARG A 172 -3.50 12.55 -7.62
CA ARG A 172 -3.10 13.08 -8.92
C ARG A 172 -1.69 12.63 -9.31
N ASP A 173 -0.72 12.85 -8.42
CA ASP A 173 0.68 12.48 -8.65
C ASP A 173 0.79 10.95 -8.86
N SER A 174 0.02 10.13 -8.15
CA SER A 174 0.03 8.67 -8.32
C SER A 174 -0.50 8.19 -9.68
N ILE A 175 -1.46 8.91 -10.26
CA ILE A 175 -2.00 8.63 -11.60
C ILE A 175 -0.96 8.97 -12.67
N ASP A 176 -0.31 10.13 -12.53
CA ASP A 176 0.74 10.57 -13.45
C ASP A 176 1.94 9.62 -13.41
N ILE A 177 2.34 9.18 -12.21
CA ILE A 177 3.36 8.15 -11.99
C ILE A 177 2.94 6.85 -12.67
N PHE A 178 1.71 6.38 -12.46
CA PHE A 178 1.22 5.15 -13.07
C PHE A 178 1.22 5.22 -14.61
N ALA A 179 0.77 6.34 -15.18
CA ALA A 179 0.68 6.54 -16.63
C ALA A 179 2.06 6.65 -17.30
N SER A 180 3.03 7.24 -16.60
CA SER A 180 4.41 7.40 -17.11
C SER A 180 5.31 6.20 -16.83
N THR A 181 4.90 5.26 -15.98
CA THR A 181 5.69 4.07 -15.64
C THR A 181 5.45 2.93 -16.65
N PRO A 182 6.50 2.44 -17.34
CA PRO A 182 6.37 1.25 -18.17
C PRO A 182 5.92 0.04 -17.35
N ARG A 183 5.00 -0.78 -17.88
CA ARG A 183 4.45 -1.95 -17.15
C ARG A 183 5.54 -2.90 -16.64
N SER A 184 6.62 -3.06 -17.40
CA SER A 184 7.79 -3.87 -17.02
C SER A 184 8.47 -3.42 -15.73
N CYS A 185 8.44 -2.12 -15.41
CA CYS A 185 9.01 -1.57 -14.18
C CYS A 185 8.17 -1.87 -12.94
N THR A 186 6.93 -2.33 -13.12
CA THR A 186 6.00 -2.69 -12.03
C THR A 186 5.73 -4.20 -11.94
N TYR A 187 6.41 -4.99 -12.78
CA TYR A 187 6.26 -6.44 -12.79
C TYR A 187 6.67 -7.04 -11.45
N ARG A 188 5.87 -8.00 -10.98
CA ARG A 188 6.09 -8.77 -9.76
C ARG A 188 5.66 -10.20 -10.01
N GLU A 189 6.55 -11.16 -9.80
CA GLU A 189 6.27 -12.59 -9.91
C GLU A 189 5.21 -13.03 -8.90
N HIS A 190 5.18 -12.44 -7.71
CA HIS A 190 4.21 -12.77 -6.66
C HIS A 190 2.93 -11.92 -6.71
N ALA A 191 2.73 -11.09 -7.74
CA ALA A 191 1.48 -10.33 -7.90
C ALA A 191 0.27 -11.25 -8.13
N SER A 192 -0.92 -10.71 -7.88
CA SER A 192 -2.16 -11.42 -8.12
C SER A 192 -2.41 -11.65 -9.62
N ASP A 193 -2.76 -12.87 -10.01
CA ASP A 193 -3.20 -13.18 -11.37
C ASP A 193 -4.55 -12.52 -11.72
N LEU A 194 -5.32 -12.12 -10.71
CA LEU A 194 -6.60 -11.41 -10.89
C LEU A 194 -6.42 -10.07 -11.62
N THR A 195 -5.20 -9.51 -11.60
CA THR A 195 -4.87 -8.26 -12.29
C THR A 195 -4.78 -8.42 -13.81
N ASN A 196 -4.53 -9.62 -14.32
CA ASN A 196 -4.35 -9.87 -15.76
C ASN A 196 -5.66 -9.85 -16.57
N TYR A 197 -6.82 -9.87 -15.90
CA TYR A 197 -8.13 -9.94 -16.56
C TYR A 197 -8.79 -8.58 -16.83
N GLN A 198 -8.26 -7.47 -16.32
CA GLN A 198 -8.96 -6.16 -16.38
C GLN A 198 -8.31 -5.10 -17.29
N ILE A 199 -7.18 -5.39 -17.95
CA ILE A 199 -6.46 -4.39 -18.78
C ILE A 199 -6.58 -4.69 -20.30
N ASN A 200 -7.41 -5.64 -20.70
CA ASN A 200 -7.82 -5.81 -22.09
C ASN A 200 -9.25 -5.28 -22.25
N ASN A 201 -9.41 -3.94 -22.35
CA ASN A 201 -10.28 -3.30 -23.38
C ASN A 201 -10.70 -1.84 -23.14
N ASP A 202 -10.47 -1.17 -21.99
CA ASP A 202 -11.21 0.10 -21.74
C ASP A 202 -10.38 1.39 -21.59
N LEU A 203 -9.14 1.48 -22.09
CA LEU A 203 -8.37 2.75 -22.07
C LEU A 203 -7.57 3.06 -23.35
N VAL A 204 -8.09 2.70 -24.52
CA VAL A 204 -7.69 3.33 -25.80
C VAL A 204 -8.93 3.80 -26.54
#